data_AF-A0A9X1R3J6-F1
#
_entry.id   AF-A0A9X1R3J6-F1
#
_cell.length_a   1.000
_cell.length_b   1.000
_cell.length_c   1.000
_cell.angle_alpha   90.00
_cell.angle_beta   90.00
_cell.angle_gamma   90.00
#
_symmetry.space_group_name_H-M   'P 1'
#
loop_
_entity.id
_entity.type
_entity.pdbx_description
1 polymer ?
#
loop_
_entity_poly.entity_id
_entity_poly.type
_entity_poly.pdbx_seq_one_letter_code
_entity_poly.pdbx_strand_id
1 'polypeptide(L)'
;MELICNELSYYPIASSNNEAETRFNQLLKCFKEANKTFGFKTIRFHSNFAEQDITADKKFFEWVSTVSNSTLKNTILSFFRKPFADDLNDKELETFLESDYTIAHDNVPTKESPLGLPIAHIKSTITLSFNSDIFWQKRKINIIKTNTSEPENLEFAAYNICLETDLKEDEIVEWTDNVMSNSINSKEMVIKYLSYSKYRVELTDAFLAELLYWRENNIELFRYTLLLMKDVEVHPFTGGMGQTENLKYNGKEASKRITNTYPDGDRLSYFLENDTVIFVACKGHYKFH
;
A
#
# COMPACT_ATOMS: atom_id res chain seq x y z
N MET A 1 7.41 0.34 5.30
CA MET A 1 6.09 -0.23 4.97
C MET A 1 6.18 -1.73 5.01
N GLU A 2 5.16 -2.35 5.59
CA GLU A 2 5.11 -3.78 5.86
C GLU A 2 3.78 -4.34 5.37
N LEU A 3 3.82 -5.52 4.75
CA LEU A 3 2.61 -6.27 4.42
C LEU A 3 2.23 -7.14 5.62
N ILE A 4 0.94 -7.44 5.74
CA ILE A 4 0.43 -8.37 6.75
C ILE A 4 0.12 -9.69 6.02
N CYS A 5 0.67 -10.82 6.45
CA CYS A 5 0.22 -12.09 5.87
C CYS A 5 -1.25 -12.34 6.23
N ASN A 6 -2.07 -12.69 5.25
CA ASN A 6 -3.39 -13.25 5.51
C ASN A 6 -3.20 -14.73 5.88
N GLU A 7 -3.13 -15.04 7.17
CA GLU A 7 -2.91 -16.40 7.66
C GLU A 7 -4.00 -17.37 7.21
N LEU A 8 -5.24 -16.92 7.00
CA LEU A 8 -6.29 -17.82 6.52
C LEU A 8 -6.06 -18.30 5.08
N SER A 9 -5.21 -17.60 4.31
CA SER A 9 -4.86 -18.01 2.95
C SER A 9 -3.98 -19.26 2.87
N TYR A 10 -3.55 -19.84 3.99
CA TYR A 10 -3.01 -21.21 3.96
C TYR A 10 -4.08 -22.22 3.53
N TYR A 11 -5.37 -21.95 3.77
CA TYR A 11 -6.46 -22.86 3.49
C TYR A 11 -6.98 -22.77 2.05
N PRO A 12 -7.25 -23.89 1.38
CA PRO A 12 -6.99 -25.26 1.83
C PRO A 12 -5.48 -25.51 1.90
N ILE A 13 -5.02 -26.19 2.97
CA ILE A 13 -3.60 -26.52 3.15
C ILE A 13 -3.06 -27.29 1.94
N ALA A 14 -1.75 -27.18 1.68
CA ALA A 14 -1.17 -27.80 0.50
C ALA A 14 -1.24 -29.33 0.59
N SER A 15 -1.57 -29.98 -0.52
CA SER A 15 -1.63 -31.44 -0.62
C SER A 15 -0.24 -32.09 -0.63
N SER A 16 0.81 -31.31 -0.92
CA SER A 16 2.19 -31.81 -1.01
C SER A 16 3.24 -30.72 -0.76
N ASN A 17 4.47 -31.14 -0.44
CA ASN A 17 5.60 -30.22 -0.30
C ASN A 17 5.85 -29.38 -1.57
N ASN A 18 5.66 -29.98 -2.75
CA ASN A 18 5.85 -29.32 -4.04
C ASN A 18 4.80 -28.24 -4.29
N GLU A 19 3.55 -28.51 -3.91
CA GLU A 19 2.49 -27.50 -3.98
C GLU A 19 2.76 -26.36 -3.00
N ALA A 20 3.16 -26.66 -1.76
CA ALA A 20 3.57 -25.65 -0.80
C ALA A 20 4.71 -24.78 -1.35
N GLU A 21 5.75 -25.39 -1.91
CA GLU A 21 6.87 -24.63 -2.52
C GLU A 21 6.40 -23.73 -3.68
N THR A 22 5.47 -24.22 -4.50
CA THR A 22 4.87 -23.43 -5.58
C THR A 22 4.13 -22.20 -5.05
N ARG A 23 3.30 -22.38 -4.00
CA ARG A 23 2.55 -21.29 -3.37
C ARG A 23 3.47 -20.26 -2.71
N PHE A 24 4.53 -20.69 -2.03
CA PHE A 24 5.52 -19.78 -1.43
C PHE A 24 6.32 -19.01 -2.49
N ASN A 25 6.70 -19.66 -3.60
CA ASN A 25 7.36 -18.97 -4.71
C ASN A 25 6.45 -17.89 -5.33
N GLN A 26 5.16 -18.19 -5.46
CA GLN A 26 4.16 -17.25 -5.96
C GLN A 26 3.98 -16.06 -4.98
N LEU A 27 3.86 -16.33 -3.68
CA LEU A 27 3.81 -15.31 -2.63
C LEU A 27 5.03 -14.37 -2.69
N LEU A 28 6.25 -14.94 -2.80
CA LEU A 28 7.49 -14.18 -2.88
C LEU A 28 7.61 -13.35 -4.17
N LYS A 29 7.04 -13.83 -5.28
CA LYS A 29 6.95 -13.08 -6.52
C LYS A 29 6.08 -11.83 -6.36
N CYS A 30 4.87 -12.00 -5.83
CA CYS A 30 3.98 -10.88 -5.52
C CYS A 30 4.66 -9.89 -4.55
N PHE A 31 5.31 -10.39 -3.49
CA PHE A 31 6.04 -9.55 -2.56
C PHE A 31 7.19 -8.75 -3.20
N LYS A 32 7.96 -9.37 -4.12
CA LYS A 32 9.04 -8.69 -4.85
C LYS A 32 8.49 -7.55 -5.72
N GLU A 33 7.37 -7.77 -6.40
CA GLU A 33 6.73 -6.71 -7.18
C GLU A 33 6.17 -5.62 -6.25
N ALA A 34 5.57 -5.98 -5.10
CA ALA A 34 5.11 -5.01 -4.11
C ALA A 34 6.28 -4.19 -3.51
N ASN A 35 7.45 -4.79 -3.32
CA ASN A 35 8.67 -4.08 -2.95
C ASN A 35 9.14 -3.12 -4.05
N LYS A 36 9.10 -3.53 -5.31
CA LYS A 36 9.51 -2.69 -6.43
C LYS A 36 8.56 -1.51 -6.63
N THR A 37 7.26 -1.76 -6.63
CA THR A 37 6.21 -0.77 -6.90
C THR A 37 5.97 0.13 -5.68
N PHE A 38 5.85 -0.47 -4.49
CA PHE A 38 5.44 0.24 -3.28
C PHE A 38 6.44 0.13 -2.12
N GLY A 39 7.63 -0.43 -2.33
CA GLY A 39 8.75 -0.41 -1.36
C GLY A 39 8.47 -1.08 -0.03
N PHE A 40 7.54 -2.02 0.02
CA PHE A 40 7.35 -2.93 1.15
C PHE A 40 8.62 -3.70 1.44
N LYS A 41 9.08 -3.69 2.69
CA LYS A 41 10.38 -4.30 3.07
C LYS A 41 10.24 -5.64 3.78
N THR A 42 9.08 -5.92 4.34
CA THR A 42 8.85 -7.07 5.23
C THR A 42 7.42 -7.58 5.05
N ILE A 43 7.22 -8.87 5.37
CA ILE A 43 5.91 -9.49 5.53
C ILE A 43 5.80 -9.88 7.01
N ARG A 44 4.81 -9.35 7.70
CA ARG A 44 4.52 -9.75 9.07
C ARG A 44 3.74 -11.05 9.05
N PHE A 45 3.91 -11.85 10.11
CA PHE A 45 3.16 -13.08 10.31
C PHE A 45 2.54 -13.12 11.72
N HIS A 46 1.54 -13.98 11.90
CA HIS A 46 0.91 -14.20 13.20
C HIS A 46 1.92 -14.82 14.16
N SER A 47 1.76 -14.60 15.47
CA SER A 47 2.71 -15.06 16.48
C SER A 47 3.03 -16.54 16.40
N ASN A 48 2.05 -17.35 15.99
CA ASN A 48 2.19 -18.80 15.91
C ASN A 48 2.53 -19.34 14.50
N PHE A 49 3.10 -18.53 13.61
CA PHE A 49 3.38 -18.93 12.23
C PHE A 49 4.28 -20.17 12.11
N ALA A 50 5.15 -20.42 13.10
CA ALA A 50 6.02 -21.59 13.13
C ALA A 50 5.23 -22.90 13.26
N GLU A 51 4.09 -22.86 13.96
CA GLU A 51 3.21 -24.00 14.19
C GLU A 51 2.09 -24.13 13.16
N GLN A 52 2.01 -23.21 12.19
CA GLN A 52 1.02 -23.24 11.11
C GLN A 52 1.17 -24.51 10.28
N ASP A 53 0.07 -25.20 10.04
CA ASP A 53 0.03 -26.35 9.15
C ASP A 53 0.22 -25.91 7.70
N ILE A 54 1.22 -26.49 7.02
CA ILE A 54 1.54 -26.22 5.61
C ILE A 54 1.03 -27.34 4.72
N THR A 55 1.21 -28.58 5.18
CA THR A 55 0.63 -29.80 4.62
C THR A 55 -0.07 -30.56 5.75
N ALA A 56 -0.83 -31.62 5.41
CA ALA A 56 -1.52 -32.44 6.40
C ALA A 56 -0.58 -33.09 7.44
N ASP A 57 0.69 -33.25 7.11
CA ASP A 57 1.71 -33.94 7.91
C ASP A 57 2.83 -33.02 8.44
N LYS A 58 2.85 -31.74 8.05
CA LYS A 58 3.97 -30.83 8.41
C LYS A 58 3.51 -29.44 8.78
N LYS A 59 4.09 -28.97 9.87
CA LYS A 59 4.07 -27.55 10.25
C LYS A 59 5.14 -26.77 9.50
N PHE A 60 5.03 -25.44 9.51
CA PHE A 60 5.92 -24.54 8.79
C PHE A 60 7.41 -24.80 9.08
N PHE A 61 7.80 -24.92 10.35
CA PHE A 61 9.20 -25.12 10.73
C PHE A 61 9.79 -26.45 10.21
N GLU A 62 8.98 -27.51 10.19
CA GLU A 62 9.35 -28.81 9.66
C GLU A 62 9.47 -28.75 8.14
N TRP A 63 8.46 -28.16 7.49
CA TRP A 63 8.42 -28.03 6.04
C TRP A 63 9.58 -27.18 5.50
N VAL A 64 9.84 -26.00 6.06
CA VAL A 64 10.91 -25.09 5.60
C VAL A 64 12.29 -25.74 5.72
N SER A 65 12.45 -26.67 6.65
CA SER A 65 13.68 -27.47 6.80
C SER A 65 13.89 -28.45 5.65
N THR A 66 12.81 -28.88 4.99
CA THR A 66 12.84 -29.79 3.82
C THR A 66 13.03 -29.09 2.48
N VAL A 67 12.94 -27.76 2.43
CA VAL A 67 13.18 -26.97 1.21
C VAL A 67 14.64 -27.08 0.80
N SER A 68 14.90 -27.70 -0.36
CA SER A 68 16.24 -27.96 -0.88
C SER A 68 16.93 -26.70 -1.43
N ASN A 69 16.14 -25.76 -1.96
CA ASN A 69 16.65 -24.49 -2.47
C ASN A 69 17.03 -23.56 -1.32
N SER A 70 18.33 -23.46 -1.02
CA SER A 70 18.86 -22.66 0.07
C SER A 70 18.56 -21.16 -0.07
N THR A 71 18.57 -20.63 -1.30
CA THR A 71 18.21 -19.23 -1.56
C THR A 71 16.75 -18.97 -1.23
N LEU A 72 15.84 -19.84 -1.68
CA LEU A 72 14.42 -19.76 -1.36
C LEU A 72 14.19 -19.88 0.15
N LYS A 73 14.78 -20.89 0.77
CA LYS A 73 14.73 -21.10 2.22
C LYS A 73 15.17 -19.87 3.00
N ASN A 74 16.33 -19.31 2.68
CA ASN A 74 16.85 -18.10 3.33
C ASN A 74 15.96 -16.89 3.07
N THR A 75 15.39 -16.77 1.88
CA THR A 75 14.46 -15.71 1.51
C THR A 75 13.19 -15.78 2.37
N ILE A 76 12.58 -16.97 2.47
CA ILE A 76 11.44 -17.24 3.34
C ILE A 76 11.78 -16.84 4.79
N LEU A 77 12.89 -17.35 5.35
CA LEU A 77 13.27 -17.05 6.72
C LEU A 77 13.59 -15.56 6.96
N SER A 78 14.09 -14.83 5.96
CA SER A 78 14.48 -13.42 6.10
C SER A 78 13.30 -12.45 6.16
N PHE A 79 12.18 -12.78 5.51
CA PHE A 79 11.03 -11.89 5.43
C PHE A 79 10.03 -12.11 6.56
N PHE A 80 10.05 -13.29 7.20
CA PHE A 80 9.13 -13.66 8.26
C PHE A 80 9.57 -13.00 9.57
N ARG A 81 8.88 -11.92 9.94
CA ARG A 81 9.19 -11.13 11.16
C ARG A 81 8.17 -11.36 12.28
N LYS A 82 8.51 -10.81 13.46
CA LYS A 82 7.77 -10.82 14.74
C LYS A 82 6.24 -10.63 14.61
N PRO A 83 5.46 -11.15 15.58
CA PRO A 83 3.99 -11.16 15.60
C PRO A 83 3.31 -9.85 15.21
N PHE A 84 2.14 -9.95 14.59
CA PHE A 84 1.32 -8.81 14.18
C PHE A 84 0.93 -7.81 15.29
N ALA A 85 0.70 -8.33 16.51
CA ALA A 85 0.16 -7.58 17.65
C ALA A 85 1.18 -6.67 18.35
N ASP A 86 2.48 -6.93 18.19
CA ASP A 86 3.54 -6.21 18.89
C ASP A 86 3.66 -4.72 18.48
N ASP A 87 3.07 -4.32 17.34
CA ASP A 87 3.07 -2.92 16.88
C ASP A 87 1.72 -2.20 17.01
N LEU A 88 0.71 -2.80 17.65
CA LEU A 88 -0.50 -2.05 18.03
C LEU A 88 -0.19 -1.24 19.29
N ASN A 89 -0.66 0.01 19.36
CA ASN A 89 -0.60 0.72 20.63
C ASN A 89 -1.58 0.11 21.64
N ASP A 90 -1.40 0.38 22.94
CA ASP A 90 -2.19 -0.24 24.01
C ASP A 90 -3.71 -0.13 23.77
N LYS A 91 -4.18 1.01 23.26
CA LYS A 91 -5.59 1.25 22.97
C LYS A 91 -6.09 0.46 21.75
N GLU A 92 -5.29 0.40 20.68
CA GLU A 92 -5.60 -0.40 19.49
C GLU A 92 -5.63 -1.89 19.80
N LEU A 93 -4.69 -2.35 20.64
CA LEU A 93 -4.59 -3.74 21.07
C LEU A 93 -5.78 -4.13 21.95
N GLU A 94 -6.15 -3.32 22.93
CA GLU A 94 -7.32 -3.54 23.79
C GLU A 94 -8.60 -3.61 22.94
N THR A 95 -8.81 -2.65 22.04
CA THR A 95 -9.97 -2.64 21.12
C THR A 95 -10.01 -3.88 20.23
N PHE A 96 -8.86 -4.33 19.72
CA PHE A 96 -8.76 -5.51 18.88
C PHE A 96 -9.05 -6.79 19.66
N LEU A 97 -8.55 -6.91 20.91
CA LEU A 97 -8.76 -8.10 21.74
C LEU A 97 -10.18 -8.22 22.29
N GLU A 98 -10.89 -7.11 22.48
CA GLU A 98 -12.29 -7.09 22.93
C GLU A 98 -13.30 -7.37 21.81
N SER A 99 -12.84 -7.49 20.57
CA SER A 99 -13.69 -7.65 19.39
C SER A 99 -13.54 -9.01 18.73
N ASP A 100 -14.66 -9.56 18.28
CA ASP A 100 -14.68 -10.71 17.39
C ASP A 100 -14.67 -10.25 15.93
N TYR A 101 -13.96 -10.98 15.09
CA TYR A 101 -13.86 -10.71 13.66
C TYR A 101 -14.28 -11.93 12.86
N THR A 102 -15.02 -11.70 11.77
CA THR A 102 -15.46 -12.76 10.85
C THR A 102 -15.43 -12.28 9.40
N ILE A 103 -15.19 -13.20 8.46
CA ILE A 103 -15.24 -12.87 7.02
C ILE A 103 -16.70 -12.87 6.56
N ALA A 104 -17.12 -11.75 5.96
CA ALA A 104 -18.48 -11.51 5.47
C ALA A 104 -18.66 -11.97 4.02
N HIS A 105 -18.34 -13.23 3.74
CA HIS A 105 -18.52 -13.82 2.42
C HIS A 105 -19.00 -15.26 2.50
N ASP A 106 -19.67 -15.70 1.43
CA ASP A 106 -19.94 -17.11 1.19
C ASP A 106 -18.71 -17.81 0.62
N ASN A 107 -18.65 -19.13 0.80
CA ASN A 107 -17.62 -20.02 0.26
C ASN A 107 -16.18 -19.70 0.72
N VAL A 108 -16.03 -19.18 1.94
CA VAL A 108 -14.71 -19.00 2.55
C VAL A 108 -14.10 -20.38 2.79
N PRO A 109 -12.83 -20.63 2.40
CA PRO A 109 -12.17 -21.93 2.56
C PRO A 109 -12.01 -22.42 4.02
N THR A 110 -12.20 -21.53 5.00
CA THR A 110 -12.07 -21.82 6.43
C THR A 110 -13.07 -21.00 7.25
N LYS A 111 -13.35 -21.45 8.48
CA LYS A 111 -14.17 -20.74 9.47
C LYS A 111 -13.33 -20.19 10.65
N GLU A 112 -12.01 -20.28 10.55
CA GLU A 112 -11.11 -19.69 11.54
C GLU A 112 -11.24 -18.17 11.58
N SER A 113 -10.95 -17.59 12.75
CA SER A 113 -11.03 -16.15 12.95
C SER A 113 -9.90 -15.43 12.20
N PRO A 114 -10.19 -14.41 11.39
CA PRO A 114 -9.17 -13.63 10.69
C PRO A 114 -8.47 -12.68 11.66
N LEU A 115 -7.15 -12.81 11.76
CA LEU A 115 -6.29 -11.92 12.55
C LEU A 115 -5.55 -10.92 11.65
N GLY A 116 -5.01 -11.37 10.51
CA GLY A 116 -4.24 -10.52 9.61
C GLY A 116 -5.10 -9.44 8.93
N LEU A 117 -6.32 -9.78 8.50
CA LEU A 117 -7.20 -8.87 7.75
C LEU A 117 -7.62 -7.63 8.58
N PRO A 118 -8.12 -7.78 9.83
CA PRO A 118 -8.42 -6.60 10.65
C PRO A 118 -7.18 -5.80 11.04
N ILE A 119 -6.04 -6.45 11.32
CA ILE A 119 -4.80 -5.74 11.65
C ILE A 119 -4.32 -4.90 10.45
N ALA A 120 -4.44 -5.43 9.23
CA ALA A 120 -4.11 -4.66 8.02
C ALA A 120 -5.00 -3.42 7.90
N HIS A 121 -6.30 -3.54 8.19
CA HIS A 121 -7.21 -2.42 8.21
C HIS A 121 -6.82 -1.36 9.26
N ILE A 122 -6.59 -1.77 10.51
CA ILE A 122 -6.19 -0.87 11.61
C ILE A 122 -4.91 -0.12 11.26
N LYS A 123 -3.90 -0.83 10.73
CA LYS A 123 -2.60 -0.24 10.35
C LYS A 123 -2.64 0.50 9.01
N SER A 124 -3.81 0.62 8.37
CA SER A 124 -3.96 1.19 7.03
C SER A 124 -2.94 0.60 6.04
N THR A 125 -2.77 -0.71 6.06
CA THR A 125 -1.90 -1.46 5.15
C THR A 125 -2.73 -2.49 4.36
N ILE A 126 -2.06 -3.36 3.62
CA ILE A 126 -2.66 -4.38 2.78
C ILE A 126 -2.16 -5.78 3.17
N THR A 127 -3.03 -6.79 3.05
CA THR A 127 -2.61 -8.17 3.26
C THR A 127 -1.98 -8.80 2.03
N LEU A 128 -1.11 -9.77 2.25
CA LEU A 128 -0.57 -10.66 1.23
C LEU A 128 -1.07 -12.09 1.47
N SER A 129 -1.73 -12.67 0.47
CA SER A 129 -2.28 -14.01 0.52
C SER A 129 -1.47 -15.02 -0.30
N PHE A 130 -1.48 -16.28 0.13
CA PHE A 130 -1.10 -17.40 -0.72
C PHE A 130 -2.20 -17.67 -1.75
N ASN A 131 -1.81 -18.05 -2.96
CA ASN A 131 -2.73 -18.52 -3.99
C ASN A 131 -3.14 -19.98 -3.78
N SER A 132 -3.85 -20.25 -2.69
CA SER A 132 -4.35 -21.59 -2.32
C SER A 132 -5.79 -21.85 -2.78
N ASP A 133 -6.59 -20.80 -2.94
CA ASP A 133 -7.98 -20.83 -3.36
C ASP A 133 -8.32 -19.55 -4.14
N ILE A 134 -9.29 -19.63 -5.05
CA ILE A 134 -9.77 -18.47 -5.82
C ILE A 134 -10.33 -17.37 -4.91
N PHE A 135 -10.85 -17.73 -3.74
CA PHE A 135 -11.32 -16.79 -2.73
C PHE A 135 -10.22 -15.80 -2.30
N TRP A 136 -9.00 -16.29 -2.09
CA TRP A 136 -7.89 -15.45 -1.62
C TRP A 136 -7.29 -14.56 -2.71
N GLN A 137 -7.75 -14.69 -3.96
CA GLN A 137 -7.41 -13.77 -5.05
C GLN A 137 -8.30 -12.51 -5.04
N LYS A 138 -9.32 -12.45 -4.17
CA LYS A 138 -10.12 -11.23 -4.00
C LYS A 138 -9.26 -10.10 -3.46
N ARG A 139 -9.37 -8.93 -4.08
CA ARG A 139 -8.61 -7.72 -3.74
C ARG A 139 -9.18 -6.92 -2.57
N LYS A 140 -10.46 -7.14 -2.28
CA LYS A 140 -11.17 -6.63 -1.11
C LYS A 140 -11.87 -7.81 -0.44
N ILE A 141 -11.64 -8.00 0.85
CA ILE A 141 -12.27 -9.03 1.67
C ILE A 141 -13.07 -8.31 2.76
N ASN A 142 -14.39 -8.50 2.78
CA ASN A 142 -15.24 -7.88 3.77
C ASN A 142 -15.11 -8.61 5.12
N ILE A 143 -14.98 -7.84 6.18
CA ILE A 143 -14.85 -8.28 7.55
C ILE A 143 -15.95 -7.63 8.38
N ILE A 144 -16.62 -8.44 9.19
CA ILE A 144 -17.52 -7.97 10.24
C ILE A 144 -16.75 -7.99 11.55
N LYS A 145 -16.67 -6.82 12.19
CA LYS A 145 -16.27 -6.64 13.59
C LYS A 145 -17.52 -6.65 14.45
N THR A 146 -17.54 -7.50 15.47
CA THR A 146 -18.57 -7.50 16.51
C THR A 146 -17.94 -7.29 17.90
N ASN A 147 -18.59 -6.46 18.73
CA ASN A 147 -18.28 -6.28 20.14
C ASN A 147 -19.57 -6.52 20.95
N THR A 148 -19.42 -6.69 22.27
CA THR A 148 -20.48 -6.57 23.28
C THR A 148 -21.32 -5.29 23.17
N SER A 149 -20.75 -4.21 22.62
CA SER A 149 -21.46 -2.96 22.32
C SER A 149 -21.94 -2.95 20.86
N GLU A 150 -23.23 -3.22 20.62
CA GLU A 150 -23.82 -3.23 19.26
C GLU A 150 -23.53 -1.98 18.41
N PRO A 151 -23.50 -0.74 18.97
CA PRO A 151 -23.14 0.45 18.19
C PRO A 151 -21.71 0.46 17.65
N GLU A 152 -20.82 -0.37 18.18
CA GLU A 152 -19.42 -0.47 17.75
C GLU A 152 -19.20 -1.56 16.68
N ASN A 153 -20.26 -2.30 16.34
CA ASN A 153 -20.21 -3.28 15.27
C ASN A 153 -20.02 -2.55 13.93
N LEU A 154 -19.09 -3.06 13.12
CA LEU A 154 -18.69 -2.43 11.88
C LEU A 154 -18.42 -3.49 10.82
N GLU A 155 -18.91 -3.26 9.61
CA GLU A 155 -18.43 -3.95 8.43
C GLU A 155 -17.40 -3.07 7.70
N PHE A 156 -16.25 -3.64 7.37
CA PHE A 156 -15.20 -2.95 6.62
C PHE A 156 -14.55 -3.88 5.60
N ALA A 157 -13.97 -3.31 4.55
CA ALA A 157 -13.17 -4.04 3.59
C ALA A 157 -11.68 -3.97 3.96
N ALA A 158 -11.04 -5.14 4.09
CA ALA A 158 -9.59 -5.25 4.12
C ALA A 158 -9.08 -5.46 2.69
N TYR A 159 -8.08 -4.68 2.29
CA TYR A 159 -7.44 -4.87 0.99
C TYR A 159 -6.48 -6.06 1.05
N ASN A 160 -6.38 -6.78 -0.07
CA ASN A 160 -5.57 -7.98 -0.19
C ASN A 160 -4.91 -8.07 -1.57
N ILE A 161 -3.68 -8.53 -1.62
CA ILE A 161 -2.99 -8.91 -2.86
C ILE A 161 -2.61 -10.37 -2.80
N CYS A 162 -2.74 -11.05 -3.93
CA CYS A 162 -2.36 -12.44 -4.10
C CYS A 162 -1.34 -12.54 -5.22
N LEU A 163 -1.63 -12.01 -6.40
CA LEU A 163 -0.80 -12.09 -7.61
C LEU A 163 -0.01 -10.80 -7.87
N GLU A 164 1.06 -10.87 -8.67
CA GLU A 164 1.85 -9.70 -9.08
C GLU A 164 1.01 -8.68 -9.86
N THR A 165 0.03 -9.17 -10.61
CA THR A 165 -0.89 -8.35 -11.42
C THR A 165 -1.83 -7.51 -10.58
N ASP A 166 -2.16 -7.94 -9.36
CA ASP A 166 -3.13 -7.26 -8.49
C ASP A 166 -2.69 -5.83 -8.16
N LEU A 167 -1.38 -5.57 -8.14
CA LEU A 167 -0.79 -4.26 -7.85
C LEU A 167 -1.14 -3.18 -8.89
N LYS A 168 -1.68 -3.58 -10.05
CA LYS A 168 -2.08 -2.68 -11.14
C LYS A 168 -3.60 -2.52 -11.27
N GLU A 169 -4.36 -3.27 -10.47
CA GLU A 169 -5.81 -3.25 -10.51
C GLU A 169 -6.34 -2.00 -9.78
N ASP A 170 -7.44 -1.44 -10.28
CA ASP A 170 -7.98 -0.16 -9.84
C ASP A 170 -8.21 -0.11 -8.32
N GLU A 171 -8.65 -1.21 -7.70
CA GLU A 171 -8.88 -1.29 -6.26
C GLU A 171 -7.58 -1.10 -5.46
N ILE A 172 -6.47 -1.67 -5.93
CA ILE A 172 -5.17 -1.58 -5.24
C ILE A 172 -4.50 -0.24 -5.51
N VAL A 173 -4.68 0.31 -6.72
CA VAL A 173 -4.25 1.67 -7.04
C VAL A 173 -4.99 2.69 -6.17
N GLU A 174 -6.32 2.56 -6.03
CA GLU A 174 -7.15 3.39 -5.15
C GLU A 174 -6.67 3.31 -3.69
N TRP A 175 -6.47 2.09 -3.16
CA TRP A 175 -5.93 1.90 -1.81
C TRP A 175 -4.58 2.55 -1.64
N THR A 176 -3.67 2.35 -2.61
CA THR A 176 -2.34 2.94 -2.60
C THR A 176 -2.43 4.46 -2.57
N ASP A 177 -3.30 5.06 -3.38
CA ASP A 177 -3.49 6.51 -3.39
C ASP A 177 -3.96 7.05 -2.05
N ASN A 178 -4.89 6.34 -1.40
CA ASN A 178 -5.40 6.72 -0.09
C ASN A 178 -4.38 6.52 1.04
N VAL A 179 -3.61 5.43 1.03
CA VAL A 179 -2.67 5.08 2.11
C VAL A 179 -1.31 5.72 1.93
N MET A 180 -0.72 5.63 0.73
CA MET A 180 0.60 6.19 0.47
C MET A 180 0.59 7.69 0.66
N SER A 181 -0.46 8.40 0.22
CA SER A 181 -0.59 9.82 0.48
C SER A 181 -0.45 10.13 1.97
N ASN A 182 -1.20 9.43 2.83
CA ASN A 182 -1.14 9.66 4.27
C ASN A 182 0.25 9.37 4.89
N SER A 183 1.04 8.48 4.27
CA SER A 183 2.38 8.09 4.75
C SER A 183 3.54 8.98 4.26
N ILE A 184 3.31 9.81 3.23
CA ILE A 184 4.34 10.66 2.63
C ILE A 184 4.87 11.67 3.66
N ASN A 185 6.18 11.60 3.92
CA ASN A 185 6.89 12.49 4.84
C ASN A 185 8.29 12.90 4.36
N SER A 186 8.68 12.47 3.17
CA SER A 186 10.04 12.62 2.63
C SER A 186 10.02 12.66 1.10
N LYS A 187 11.08 13.20 0.47
CA LYS A 187 11.18 13.29 -1.00
C LYS A 187 11.12 11.91 -1.65
N GLU A 188 11.81 10.95 -1.07
CA GLU A 188 11.91 9.58 -1.57
C GLU A 188 10.52 8.93 -1.64
N MET A 189 9.66 9.19 -0.65
CA MET A 189 8.28 8.69 -0.64
C MET A 189 7.41 9.38 -1.68
N VAL A 190 7.59 10.68 -1.93
CA VAL A 190 6.86 11.38 -2.99
C VAL A 190 7.28 10.86 -4.37
N ILE A 191 8.57 10.75 -4.65
CA ILE A 191 9.09 10.24 -5.94
C ILE A 191 8.52 8.85 -6.22
N LYS A 192 8.55 8.00 -5.20
CA LYS A 192 8.01 6.65 -5.29
C LYS A 192 6.49 6.62 -5.43
N TYR A 193 5.77 7.51 -4.75
CA TYR A 193 4.33 7.65 -4.94
C TYR A 193 3.97 8.04 -6.39
N LEU A 194 4.76 8.94 -6.99
CA LEU A 194 4.56 9.36 -8.37
C LEU A 194 4.86 8.25 -9.37
N SER A 195 5.90 7.44 -9.12
CA SER A 195 6.25 6.27 -9.94
C SER A 195 6.30 6.56 -11.44
N TYR A 196 6.82 7.74 -11.81
CA TYR A 196 6.91 8.13 -13.21
C TYR A 196 7.74 7.14 -14.02
N SER A 197 7.20 6.81 -15.19
CA SER A 197 7.81 5.99 -16.22
C SER A 197 8.50 6.81 -17.31
N LYS A 198 8.01 8.03 -17.61
CA LYS A 198 8.51 8.88 -18.71
C LYS A 198 9.62 9.85 -18.29
N TYR A 199 9.54 10.37 -17.06
CA TYR A 199 10.42 11.44 -16.60
C TYR A 199 11.07 11.08 -15.25
N ARG A 200 12.26 11.62 -15.02
CA ARG A 200 12.84 11.69 -13.67
C ARG A 200 12.10 12.76 -12.86
N VAL A 201 12.06 12.59 -11.55
CA VAL A 201 11.41 13.55 -10.65
C VAL A 201 12.41 14.09 -9.65
N GLU A 202 12.45 15.41 -9.53
CA GLU A 202 13.17 16.13 -8.49
C GLU A 202 12.22 17.06 -7.72
N LEU A 203 12.47 17.23 -6.42
CA LEU A 203 11.70 18.10 -5.55
C LEU A 203 12.66 19.04 -4.82
N THR A 204 12.39 20.35 -4.88
CA THR A 204 13.12 21.31 -4.06
C THR A 204 12.77 21.13 -2.58
N ASP A 205 13.65 21.56 -1.68
CA ASP A 205 13.36 21.52 -0.23
C ASP A 205 12.16 22.43 0.12
N ALA A 206 12.05 23.58 -0.56
CA ALA A 206 10.93 24.50 -0.42
C ALA A 206 9.60 23.84 -0.83
N PHE A 207 9.57 23.14 -1.97
CA PHE A 207 8.40 22.40 -2.41
C PHE A 207 7.97 21.35 -1.38
N LEU A 208 8.93 20.55 -0.88
CA LEU A 208 8.61 19.50 0.10
C LEU A 208 8.02 20.11 1.38
N ALA A 209 8.59 21.21 1.87
CA ALA A 209 8.07 21.90 3.06
C ALA A 209 6.63 22.42 2.84
N GLU A 210 6.34 23.00 1.67
CA GLU A 210 4.99 23.44 1.31
C GLU A 210 4.00 22.27 1.16
N LEU A 211 4.44 21.16 0.59
CA LEU A 211 3.60 19.96 0.44
C LEU A 211 3.27 19.36 1.80
N LEU A 212 4.26 19.24 2.69
CA LEU A 212 4.04 18.72 4.05
C LEU A 212 3.21 19.69 4.92
N TYR A 213 3.30 21.00 4.68
CA TYR A 213 2.38 21.96 5.30
C TYR A 213 0.92 21.62 4.98
N TRP A 214 0.60 21.29 3.71
CA TRP A 214 -0.77 20.87 3.37
C TRP A 214 -1.17 19.59 4.09
N ARG A 215 -0.26 18.62 4.24
CA ARG A 215 -0.57 17.37 4.97
C ARG A 215 -1.04 17.64 6.40
N GLU A 216 -0.42 18.60 7.09
CA GLU A 216 -0.74 18.95 8.47
C GLU A 216 -1.97 19.85 8.60
N ASN A 217 -2.21 20.73 7.62
CA ASN A 217 -3.20 21.81 7.75
C ASN A 217 -4.46 21.62 6.90
N ASN A 218 -4.38 20.87 5.79
CA ASN A 218 -5.48 20.58 4.89
C ASN A 218 -5.20 19.31 4.05
N ILE A 219 -5.61 18.15 4.58
CA ILE A 219 -5.35 16.85 3.96
C ILE A 219 -5.98 16.70 2.56
N GLU A 220 -7.09 17.39 2.28
CA GLU A 220 -7.74 17.38 0.98
C GLU A 220 -6.87 18.07 -0.08
N LEU A 221 -6.33 19.25 0.23
CA LEU A 221 -5.41 19.95 -0.67
C LEU A 221 -4.10 19.21 -0.85
N PHE A 222 -3.60 18.53 0.19
CA PHE A 222 -2.43 17.67 0.08
C PHE A 222 -2.66 16.52 -0.91
N ARG A 223 -3.77 15.77 -0.77
CA ARG A 223 -4.13 14.69 -1.70
C ARG A 223 -4.37 15.22 -3.11
N TYR A 224 -5.07 16.35 -3.26
CA TYR A 224 -5.30 16.97 -4.55
C TYR A 224 -3.99 17.39 -5.23
N THR A 225 -3.05 17.97 -4.47
CA THR A 225 -1.72 18.34 -4.98
C THR A 225 -0.96 17.11 -5.48
N LEU A 226 -0.98 16.00 -4.74
CA LEU A 226 -0.38 14.73 -5.19
C LEU A 226 -1.00 14.19 -6.49
N LEU A 227 -2.32 14.32 -6.66
CA LEU A 227 -3.01 13.94 -7.91
C LEU A 227 -2.58 14.84 -9.08
N LEU A 228 -2.50 16.16 -8.86
CA LEU A 228 -1.99 17.08 -9.87
C LEU A 228 -0.55 16.75 -10.26
N MET A 229 0.28 16.36 -9.29
CA MET A 229 1.62 15.87 -9.56
C MET A 229 1.57 14.61 -10.43
N LYS A 230 0.75 13.59 -10.14
CA LYS A 230 0.62 12.42 -11.05
C LYS A 230 0.22 12.82 -12.47
N ASP A 231 -0.73 13.74 -12.60
CA ASP A 231 -1.21 14.22 -13.90
C ASP A 231 -0.11 14.92 -14.75
N VAL A 232 0.95 15.47 -14.14
CA VAL A 232 2.07 16.08 -14.87
C VAL A 232 2.78 15.09 -15.81
N GLU A 233 2.83 13.79 -15.50
CA GLU A 233 3.46 12.80 -16.40
C GLU A 233 2.68 12.63 -17.72
N VAL A 234 1.37 12.82 -17.68
CA VAL A 234 0.48 12.65 -18.83
C VAL A 234 0.25 13.99 -19.54
N HIS A 235 0.08 15.06 -18.76
CA HIS A 235 -0.28 16.40 -19.22
C HIS A 235 0.69 17.47 -18.67
N PRO A 236 1.97 17.47 -19.10
CA PRO A 236 3.00 18.33 -18.54
C PRO A 236 2.88 19.81 -18.92
N PHE A 237 2.22 20.16 -20.03
CA PHE A 237 2.16 21.57 -20.48
C PHE A 237 0.76 22.04 -20.89
N THR A 238 -0.15 21.13 -21.19
CA THR A 238 -1.48 21.45 -21.72
C THR A 238 -2.48 20.35 -21.37
N GLY A 239 -3.74 20.71 -21.16
CA GLY A 239 -4.80 19.76 -20.82
C GLY A 239 -4.68 19.23 -19.38
N GLY A 240 -5.37 18.13 -19.08
CA GLY A 240 -5.30 17.47 -17.77
C GLY A 240 -5.98 18.25 -16.63
N MET A 241 -5.63 17.86 -15.41
CA MET A 241 -6.17 18.43 -14.18
C MET A 241 -5.58 19.81 -13.87
N GLY A 242 -6.33 20.61 -13.11
CA GLY A 242 -5.84 21.88 -12.57
C GLY A 242 -5.60 22.98 -13.61
N GLN A 243 -6.21 22.91 -14.79
CA GLN A 243 -6.08 23.95 -15.84
C GLN A 243 -4.62 24.29 -16.14
N THR A 244 -3.88 23.32 -16.68
CA THR A 244 -2.45 23.46 -16.95
C THR A 244 -2.15 24.70 -17.80
N GLU A 245 -1.29 25.57 -17.26
CA GLU A 245 -0.84 26.81 -17.89
C GLU A 245 0.67 26.70 -18.16
N ASN A 246 1.07 26.77 -19.43
CA ASN A 246 2.48 26.90 -19.82
C ASN A 246 2.92 28.37 -19.63
N LEU A 247 3.95 28.58 -18.82
CA LEU A 247 4.41 29.91 -18.44
C LEU A 247 5.45 30.41 -19.46
N LYS A 248 5.22 31.66 -19.91
CA LYS A 248 5.72 32.18 -21.19
C LYS A 248 7.24 32.39 -21.26
N TYR A 249 7.97 32.35 -20.15
CA TYR A 249 9.34 32.86 -20.16
C TYR A 249 10.35 31.95 -20.86
N ASN A 250 10.15 30.63 -20.91
CA ASN A 250 11.07 29.72 -21.62
C ASN A 250 10.44 28.42 -22.18
N GLY A 251 9.11 28.23 -22.07
CA GLY A 251 8.41 27.04 -22.57
C GLY A 251 8.71 25.73 -21.81
N LYS A 252 9.51 25.81 -20.74
CA LYS A 252 9.88 24.70 -19.84
C LYS A 252 9.13 24.75 -18.49
N GLU A 253 8.44 25.86 -18.22
CA GLU A 253 7.74 26.13 -16.98
C GLU A 253 6.24 25.90 -17.17
N ALA A 254 5.63 25.21 -16.22
CA ALA A 254 4.19 25.04 -16.21
C ALA A 254 3.63 25.14 -14.79
N SER A 255 2.32 25.40 -14.72
CA SER A 255 1.59 25.40 -13.47
C SER A 255 0.23 24.74 -13.59
N LYS A 256 -0.24 24.17 -12.48
CA LYS A 256 -1.63 23.68 -12.30
C LYS A 256 -2.23 24.35 -11.07
N ARG A 257 -3.52 24.67 -11.11
CA ARG A 257 -4.31 25.25 -10.01
C ARG A 257 -4.55 24.21 -8.94
N ILE A 258 -4.17 24.52 -7.70
CA ILE A 258 -4.52 23.74 -6.50
C ILE A 258 -5.83 24.31 -5.92
N THR A 259 -5.93 25.64 -5.80
CA THR A 259 -7.16 26.31 -5.34
C THR A 259 -7.70 27.27 -6.40
N ASN A 260 -9.02 27.46 -6.42
CA ASN A 260 -9.71 28.31 -7.41
C ASN A 260 -9.93 29.76 -6.92
N THR A 261 -9.15 30.20 -5.94
CA THR A 261 -9.21 31.55 -5.40
C THR A 261 -8.50 32.52 -6.35
N TYR A 262 -9.14 33.63 -6.68
CA TYR A 262 -8.53 34.68 -7.52
C TYR A 262 -8.40 35.97 -6.71
N PRO A 263 -7.27 36.70 -6.76
CA PRO A 263 -6.03 36.40 -7.51
C PRO A 263 -5.04 35.47 -6.78
N ASP A 264 -5.35 35.06 -5.55
CA ASP A 264 -4.36 34.47 -4.61
C ASP A 264 -4.36 32.94 -4.54
N GLY A 265 -4.83 32.27 -5.59
CA GLY A 265 -4.93 30.81 -5.63
C GLY A 265 -3.57 30.11 -5.60
N ASP A 266 -3.48 29.04 -4.82
CA ASP A 266 -2.30 28.18 -4.74
C ASP A 266 -2.07 27.44 -6.06
N ARG A 267 -0.81 27.40 -6.50
CA ARG A 267 -0.40 26.75 -7.75
C ARG A 267 0.64 25.67 -7.50
N LEU A 268 0.47 24.53 -8.15
CA LEU A 268 1.53 23.55 -8.37
C LEU A 268 2.42 24.08 -9.49
N SER A 269 3.64 24.46 -9.18
CA SER A 269 4.63 25.01 -10.10
C SER A 269 5.76 24.02 -10.34
N TYR A 270 6.11 23.78 -11.60
CA TYR A 270 7.18 22.86 -11.97
C TYR A 270 7.87 23.24 -13.28
N PHE A 271 9.06 22.67 -13.48
CA PHE A 271 9.81 22.69 -14.72
C PHE A 271 9.82 21.30 -15.34
N LEU A 272 9.91 21.20 -16.66
CA LEU A 272 10.32 19.99 -17.37
C LEU A 272 11.49 20.32 -18.30
N GLU A 273 12.66 19.81 -17.95
CA GLU A 273 13.90 20.00 -18.70
C GLU A 273 14.70 18.70 -18.74
N ASN A 274 15.21 18.33 -19.93
CA ASN A 274 16.04 17.13 -20.13
C ASN A 274 15.44 15.87 -19.48
N ASP A 275 14.16 15.59 -19.77
CA ASP A 275 13.38 14.47 -19.23
C ASP A 275 13.29 14.43 -17.68
N THR A 276 13.49 15.58 -17.03
CA THR A 276 13.39 15.72 -15.58
C THR A 276 12.30 16.74 -15.22
N VAL A 277 11.30 16.31 -14.46
CA VAL A 277 10.30 17.18 -13.85
C VAL A 277 10.83 17.67 -12.51
N ILE A 278 10.92 18.98 -12.33
CA ILE A 278 11.40 19.61 -11.10
C ILE A 278 10.23 20.37 -10.46
N PHE A 279 9.72 19.87 -9.34
CA PHE A 279 8.66 20.54 -8.57
C PHE A 279 9.24 21.60 -7.64
N VAL A 280 8.74 22.83 -7.72
CA VAL A 280 9.35 24.00 -7.04
C VAL A 280 8.48 24.71 -6.02
N ALA A 281 7.16 24.79 -6.24
CA ALA A 281 6.22 25.33 -5.27
C ALA A 281 4.83 24.65 -5.38
N CYS A 282 4.10 24.60 -4.27
CA CYS A 282 2.69 24.18 -4.22
C CYS A 282 1.85 25.05 -3.27
N LYS A 283 2.35 26.21 -2.85
CA LYS A 283 1.63 27.15 -2.00
C LYS A 283 1.86 28.60 -2.42
N GLY A 284 0.78 29.37 -2.51
CA GLY A 284 0.75 30.74 -3.02
C GLY A 284 0.76 30.82 -4.55
N HIS A 285 0.72 32.05 -5.05
CA HIS A 285 0.71 32.35 -6.49
C HIS A 285 2.16 32.47 -7.01
N TYR A 286 2.48 31.79 -8.12
CA TYR A 286 3.76 31.80 -8.86
C TYR A 286 5.01 32.21 -8.07
N LYS A 287 5.68 31.23 -7.44
CA LYS A 287 7.06 31.39 -6.96
C LYS A 287 8.03 30.79 -7.96
N PHE A 288 8.24 31.50 -9.07
CA PHE A 288 9.39 31.30 -9.92
C PHE A 288 10.30 32.50 -9.62
N HIS A 289 11.46 32.21 -9.01
CA HIS A 289 12.42 33.15 -8.38
C HIS A 289 12.24 33.37 -6.87
#